data_AF-A0A1S4DBC7-F1
#
_entry.id   AF-A0A1S4DBC7-F1
#
_cell.length_a   1.000
_cell.length_b   1.000
_cell.length_c   1.000
_cell.angle_alpha   90.00
_cell.angle_beta   90.00
_cell.angle_gamma   90.00
#
_symmetry.space_group_name_H-M   'P 1'
#
loop_
_entity.id
_entity.type
_entity.pdbx_description
1 polymer ?
#
loop_
_entity_poly.entity_id
_entity_poly.type
_entity_poly.pdbx_seq_one_letter_code
_entity_poly.pdbx_strand_id
1 'polypeptide(L)'
;MKMVAADWLKSDKREDDLGGRPGGIVQKYAAKGGPEFFFIVNIQVPGSTTYSLGLYYMMDTPIENAPLLESFVKGDDAYRNSSFKLIPYISKGPWIVKQSVGKKACIVGQALEINYFRGKNYLELDIDVGSSTVARGVVSLVVGYLNNLVIEMAFLVQANTTEELPEYLLGTCRLNHLDVSKAVQAKP
;
A
#
# COMPACT_ATOMS: atom_id res chain seq x y z
N MET A 1 10.00 -6.82 -5.14
CA MET A 1 9.27 -7.99 -4.58
C MET A 1 8.18 -8.44 -5.57
N LYS A 2 7.57 -9.62 -5.41
CA LYS A 2 6.46 -10.11 -6.27
C LYS A 2 5.12 -9.85 -5.60
N MET A 3 4.13 -9.36 -6.33
CA MET A 3 2.76 -9.26 -5.80
C MET A 3 2.13 -10.66 -5.75
N VAL A 4 1.64 -11.06 -4.58
CA VAL A 4 1.14 -12.44 -4.33
C VAL A 4 -0.34 -12.50 -3.93
N ALA A 5 -0.91 -11.39 -3.46
CA ALA A 5 -2.32 -11.28 -3.13
C ALA A 5 -2.80 -9.83 -3.20
N ALA A 6 -4.11 -9.66 -3.29
CA ALA A 6 -4.79 -8.39 -3.10
C ALA A 6 -6.14 -8.61 -2.42
N ASP A 7 -6.50 -7.70 -1.53
CA ASP A 7 -7.82 -7.62 -0.92
C ASP A 7 -8.52 -6.33 -1.34
N TRP A 8 -9.80 -6.43 -1.67
CA TRP A 8 -10.69 -5.29 -1.87
C TRP A 8 -11.83 -5.41 -0.88
N LEU A 9 -11.71 -4.68 0.23
CA LEU A 9 -12.56 -4.84 1.41
C LEU A 9 -13.49 -3.66 1.57
N LYS A 10 -14.64 -3.92 2.19
CA LYS A 10 -15.53 -2.91 2.77
C LYS A 10 -15.81 -3.25 4.23
N SER A 11 -15.90 -2.24 5.08
CA SER A 11 -16.13 -2.37 6.52
C SER A 11 -16.83 -1.15 7.10
N ASP A 12 -17.38 -1.29 8.29
CA ASP A 12 -17.90 -0.19 9.13
C ASP A 12 -16.81 0.46 9.99
N LYS A 13 -15.61 -0.14 10.03
CA LYS A 13 -14.44 0.34 10.77
C LYS A 13 -13.18 0.36 9.88
N ARG A 14 -12.08 0.83 10.47
CA ARG A 14 -10.74 0.72 9.90
C ARG A 14 -10.29 -0.75 9.94
N GLU A 15 -9.66 -1.21 8.87
CA GLU A 15 -9.19 -2.59 8.73
C GLU A 15 -7.68 -2.61 8.82
N ASP A 16 -7.16 -2.67 10.05
CA ASP A 16 -5.73 -2.67 10.32
C ASP A 16 -5.15 -4.09 10.41
N ASP A 17 -3.83 -4.17 10.35
CA ASP A 17 -3.00 -5.36 10.59
C ASP A 17 -3.52 -6.60 9.85
N LEU A 18 -3.81 -6.44 8.55
CA LEU A 18 -4.25 -7.51 7.66
C LEU A 18 -3.27 -8.69 7.67
N GLY A 19 -1.97 -8.40 7.71
CA GLY A 19 -0.89 -9.38 7.80
C GLY A 19 -0.92 -10.19 9.08
N GLY A 20 -1.39 -9.61 10.19
CA GLY A 20 -1.55 -10.26 11.49
C GLY A 20 -2.72 -11.25 11.59
N ARG A 21 -3.66 -11.21 10.65
CA ARG A 21 -4.92 -11.98 10.74
C ARG A 21 -4.70 -13.50 10.70
N PRO A 22 -5.26 -14.25 11.67
CA PRO A 22 -5.16 -15.71 11.68
C PRO A 22 -5.64 -16.35 10.38
N GLY A 23 -4.88 -17.32 9.86
CA GLY A 23 -5.23 -18.06 8.63
C GLY A 23 -4.97 -17.31 7.32
N GLY A 24 -4.56 -16.03 7.38
CA GLY A 24 -4.09 -15.25 6.24
C GLY A 24 -2.83 -15.83 5.59
N ILE A 25 -2.54 -15.40 4.36
CA ILE A 25 -1.36 -15.88 3.62
C ILE A 25 -0.07 -15.62 4.40
N VAL A 26 0.06 -14.42 4.99
CA VAL A 26 1.23 -13.98 5.75
C VAL A 26 1.50 -14.91 6.93
N GLN A 27 0.46 -15.19 7.74
CA GLN A 27 0.56 -16.07 8.91
C GLN A 27 0.85 -17.53 8.53
N LYS A 28 0.33 -18.02 7.39
CA LYS A 28 0.66 -19.36 6.88
C LYS A 28 2.15 -19.50 6.54
N TYR A 29 2.77 -18.47 5.97
CA TYR A 29 4.21 -18.46 5.72
C TYR A 29 5.01 -18.29 7.02
N ALA A 30 4.55 -17.43 7.93
CA ALA A 30 5.19 -17.24 9.24
C ALA A 30 5.30 -18.54 10.03
N ALA A 31 4.27 -19.39 9.97
CA ALA A 31 4.21 -20.70 10.61
C ALA A 31 5.20 -21.72 10.00
N LYS A 32 5.52 -21.61 8.71
CA LYS A 32 6.53 -22.45 8.06
C LYS A 32 7.95 -22.05 8.44
N GLY A 33 8.18 -20.78 8.80
CA GLY A 33 9.48 -20.27 9.22
C GLY A 33 10.52 -20.19 8.09
N GLY A 34 10.06 -20.04 6.85
CA GLY A 34 10.94 -19.82 5.69
C GLY A 34 11.48 -18.39 5.62
N PRO A 35 12.28 -18.09 4.57
CA PRO A 35 12.89 -16.78 4.39
C PRO A 35 11.91 -15.71 3.88
N GLU A 36 10.65 -16.07 3.59
CA GLU A 36 9.71 -15.17 2.94
C GLU A 36 9.36 -13.98 3.83
N PHE A 37 9.49 -12.78 3.27
CA PHE A 37 9.10 -11.54 3.91
C PHE A 37 8.02 -10.82 3.10
N PHE A 38 6.99 -10.33 3.78
CA PHE A 38 5.87 -9.62 3.17
C PHE A 38 5.95 -8.11 3.43
N PHE A 39 5.67 -7.34 2.39
CA PHE A 39 5.41 -5.91 2.49
C PHE A 39 3.97 -5.68 2.06
N ILE A 40 3.16 -5.11 2.94
CA ILE A 40 1.73 -4.95 2.74
C ILE A 40 1.44 -3.45 2.66
N VAL A 41 0.82 -3.03 1.55
CA VAL A 41 0.32 -1.67 1.39
C VAL A 41 -1.19 -1.73 1.50
N ASN A 42 -1.74 -1.16 2.56
CA ASN A 42 -3.17 -1.12 2.82
C ASN A 42 -3.67 0.32 2.70
N ILE A 43 -4.27 0.65 1.56
CA ILE A 43 -4.83 1.97 1.30
C ILE A 43 -6.25 2.01 1.83
N GLN A 44 -6.48 2.77 2.89
CA GLN A 44 -7.77 2.87 3.55
C GLN A 44 -8.46 4.19 3.19
N VAL A 45 -9.72 4.09 2.79
CA VAL A 45 -10.57 5.21 2.39
C VAL A 45 -11.74 5.31 3.37
N PRO A 46 -11.64 6.14 4.42
CA PRO A 46 -12.72 6.34 5.37
C PRO A 46 -13.93 7.03 4.72
N GLY A 47 -15.12 6.67 5.20
CA GLY A 47 -16.40 7.23 4.76
C GLY A 47 -17.54 6.62 5.56
N SER A 48 -18.79 6.74 5.07
CA SER A 48 -19.92 5.99 5.64
C SER A 48 -19.76 4.48 5.46
N THR A 49 -19.00 4.06 4.45
CA THR A 49 -18.44 2.73 4.30
C THR A 49 -16.94 2.93 4.10
N THR A 50 -16.14 2.27 4.93
CA THR A 50 -14.68 2.28 4.78
C THR A 50 -14.31 1.22 3.75
N TYR A 51 -13.51 1.61 2.76
CA TYR A 51 -12.93 0.69 1.79
C TYR A 51 -11.44 0.53 2.05
N SER A 52 -10.93 -0.70 1.93
CA SER A 52 -9.51 -0.99 2.08
C SER A 52 -9.00 -1.79 0.88
N LEU A 53 -7.95 -1.27 0.24
CA LEU A 53 -7.21 -1.97 -0.80
C LEU A 53 -5.89 -2.48 -0.20
N GLY A 54 -5.86 -3.76 0.17
CA GLY A 54 -4.66 -4.43 0.65
C GLY A 54 -3.88 -5.03 -0.51
N LEU A 55 -2.60 -4.67 -0.66
CA LEU A 55 -1.71 -5.19 -1.70
C LEU A 55 -0.51 -5.89 -1.03
N TYR A 56 -0.35 -7.18 -1.31
CA TYR A 56 0.65 -8.01 -0.65
C TYR A 56 1.79 -8.30 -1.60
N TYR A 57 2.98 -7.83 -1.23
CA TYR A 57 4.22 -8.08 -1.93
C TYR A 57 5.10 -9.01 -1.11
N MET A 58 5.73 -9.99 -1.74
CA MET A 58 6.56 -10.99 -1.07
C MET A 58 7.93 -11.08 -1.75
N MET A 59 8.98 -11.18 -0.94
CA MET A 59 10.29 -11.68 -1.37
C MET A 59 10.49 -13.10 -0.87
N ASP A 60 11.15 -13.92 -1.67
CA ASP A 60 11.47 -15.33 -1.40
C ASP A 60 12.90 -15.52 -0.86
N THR A 61 13.58 -14.41 -0.55
CA THR A 61 14.92 -14.37 0.02
C THR A 61 14.90 -13.62 1.37
N PRO A 62 15.91 -13.83 2.23
CA PRO A 62 16.03 -13.08 3.49
C PRO A 62 16.11 -11.57 3.23
N ILE A 63 15.51 -10.77 4.12
CA ILE A 63 15.44 -9.31 4.00
C ILE A 63 16.82 -8.66 4.02
N GLU A 64 17.80 -9.31 4.66
CA GLU A 64 19.21 -8.91 4.73
C GLU A 64 19.86 -8.79 3.34
N ASN A 65 19.31 -9.45 2.32
CA ASN A 65 19.75 -9.31 0.93
C ASN A 65 19.31 -7.99 0.29
N ALA A 66 18.50 -7.18 0.99
CA ALA A 66 18.02 -5.88 0.54
C ALA A 66 18.26 -4.82 1.64
N PRO A 67 19.51 -4.31 1.80
CA PRO A 67 19.89 -3.48 2.94
C PRO A 67 19.05 -2.21 3.15
N LEU A 68 18.62 -1.54 2.06
CA LEU A 68 17.74 -0.37 2.14
C LEU A 68 16.34 -0.74 2.65
N LEU A 69 15.79 -1.86 2.18
CA LEU A 69 14.51 -2.38 2.67
C LEU A 69 14.62 -2.85 4.12
N GLU A 70 15.69 -3.54 4.48
CA GLU A 70 15.95 -3.98 5.83
C GLU A 70 16.01 -2.78 6.80
N SER A 71 16.75 -1.74 6.42
CA SER A 71 16.84 -0.49 7.18
C SER A 71 15.48 0.17 7.32
N PHE A 72 14.67 0.21 6.26
CA PHE A 72 13.30 0.72 6.31
C PHE A 72 12.39 -0.08 7.26
N VAL A 73 12.48 -1.41 7.21
CA VAL A 73 11.70 -2.29 8.08
C VAL A 73 12.12 -2.17 9.55
N LYS A 74 13.43 -2.04 9.83
CA LYS A 74 13.97 -1.92 11.19
C LYS A 74 13.96 -0.50 11.76
N GLY A 75 13.82 0.52 10.91
CA GLY A 75 13.83 1.93 11.28
C GLY A 75 12.62 2.36 12.12
N ASP A 76 12.57 3.64 12.48
CA ASP A 76 11.43 4.23 13.17
C ASP A 76 10.41 4.80 12.18
N ASP A 77 9.27 5.26 12.69
CA ASP A 77 8.19 5.81 11.85
C ASP A 77 8.58 7.13 11.20
N ALA A 78 9.48 7.92 11.80
CA ALA A 78 9.97 9.16 11.20
C ALA A 78 10.77 8.86 9.92
N TYR A 79 11.66 7.87 9.97
CA TYR A 79 12.38 7.39 8.80
C TYR A 79 11.41 6.80 7.77
N ARG A 80 10.48 5.93 8.17
CA ARG A 80 9.51 5.34 7.24
C ARG A 80 8.65 6.40 6.54
N ASN A 81 8.17 7.39 7.29
CA ASN A 81 7.35 8.49 6.76
C ASN A 81 8.10 9.41 5.79
N SER A 82 9.42 9.51 5.92
CA SER A 82 10.27 10.31 5.02
C SER A 82 10.76 9.53 3.79
N SER A 83 10.66 8.20 3.80
CA SER A 83 11.23 7.35 2.74
C SER A 83 10.21 6.55 1.93
N PHE A 84 8.98 6.31 2.42
CA PHE A 84 7.99 5.56 1.64
C PHE A 84 7.39 6.39 0.50
N LYS A 85 7.60 5.94 -0.72
CA LYS A 85 7.26 6.65 -1.96
C LYS A 85 6.21 5.91 -2.77
N LEU A 86 5.25 6.66 -3.30
CA LEU A 86 4.25 6.20 -4.27
C LEU A 86 4.42 6.98 -5.59
N ILE A 87 4.39 6.26 -6.70
CA ILE A 87 4.27 6.84 -8.04
C ILE A 87 2.92 6.39 -8.63
N PRO A 88 1.91 7.27 -8.69
CA PRO A 88 0.62 6.94 -9.27
C PRO A 88 0.58 7.29 -10.76
N TYR A 89 -0.22 6.54 -11.53
CA TYR A 89 -0.51 6.86 -12.92
C TYR A 89 -1.89 6.36 -13.34
N ILE A 90 -2.70 7.23 -13.96
CA ILE A 90 -4.00 6.88 -14.53
C ILE A 90 -3.86 6.76 -16.03
N SER A 91 -3.73 5.54 -16.55
CA SER A 91 -3.55 5.29 -17.99
C SER A 91 -4.87 5.47 -18.75
N LYS A 92 -5.99 5.02 -18.19
CA LYS A 92 -7.35 5.19 -18.76
C LYS A 92 -8.28 5.85 -17.75
N GLY A 93 -9.08 6.81 -18.20
CA GLY A 93 -10.03 7.55 -17.35
C GLY A 93 -10.29 8.97 -17.84
N PRO A 94 -11.29 9.67 -17.26
CA PRO A 94 -11.57 11.06 -17.57
C PRO A 94 -10.38 11.97 -17.27
N TRP A 95 -10.19 13.02 -18.09
CA TRP A 95 -9.07 13.95 -17.95
C TRP A 95 -9.01 14.60 -16.56
N ILE A 96 -10.17 14.95 -15.98
CA ILE A 96 -10.24 15.56 -14.65
C ILE A 96 -9.65 14.63 -13.57
N VAL A 97 -9.91 13.33 -13.65
CA VAL A 97 -9.35 12.34 -12.71
C VAL A 97 -7.84 12.23 -12.89
N LYS A 98 -7.37 12.18 -14.15
CA LYS A 98 -5.93 12.13 -14.46
C LYS A 98 -5.19 13.35 -13.93
N GLN A 99 -5.79 14.54 -14.05
CA GLN A 99 -5.20 15.78 -13.56
C GLN A 99 -5.16 15.83 -12.04
N SER A 100 -6.23 15.40 -11.35
CA SER A 100 -6.30 15.41 -9.89
C SER A 100 -5.31 14.45 -9.23
N VAL A 101 -5.10 13.26 -9.80
CA VAL A 101 -4.11 12.29 -9.30
C VAL A 101 -2.69 12.70 -9.64
N GLY A 102 -2.48 13.28 -10.83
CA GLY A 102 -1.15 13.61 -11.34
C GLY A 102 -0.33 12.38 -11.72
N LYS A 103 0.97 12.59 -11.93
CA LYS A 103 1.96 11.55 -12.29
C LYS A 103 3.26 11.63 -11.48
N LYS A 104 3.33 12.57 -10.54
CA LYS A 104 4.56 12.86 -9.79
C LYS A 104 4.66 11.87 -8.63
N ALA A 105 5.86 11.38 -8.38
CA ALA A 105 6.15 10.64 -7.16
C ALA A 105 5.84 11.51 -5.92
N CYS A 106 5.28 10.91 -4.88
CA CYS A 106 5.06 11.55 -3.58
C CYS A 106 5.64 10.69 -2.46
N ILE A 107 6.14 11.34 -1.41
CA ILE A 107 6.48 10.70 -0.14
C ILE A 107 5.20 10.65 0.67
N VAL A 108 4.65 9.45 0.85
CA VAL A 108 3.27 9.28 1.34
C VAL A 108 3.15 9.74 2.79
N GLY A 109 4.12 9.39 3.64
CA GLY A 109 4.11 9.75 5.07
C GLY A 109 4.33 11.24 5.35
N GLN A 110 4.67 12.05 4.33
CA GLN A 110 4.67 13.51 4.44
C GLN A 110 3.29 14.12 4.15
N ALA A 111 2.41 13.38 3.48
CA ALA A 111 1.10 13.86 3.03
C ALA A 111 -0.08 13.20 3.76
N LEU A 112 0.11 11.99 4.28
CA LEU A 112 -0.91 11.14 4.90
C LEU A 112 -0.37 10.54 6.20
N GLU A 113 -1.30 10.18 7.08
CA GLU A 113 -0.97 9.41 8.28
C GLU A 113 -0.83 7.94 7.86
N ILE A 114 0.18 7.26 8.39
CA ILE A 114 0.45 5.85 8.14
C ILE A 114 0.65 5.16 9.48
N ASN A 115 -0.13 4.11 9.74
CA ASN A 115 0.11 3.22 10.87
C ASN A 115 0.96 2.05 10.40
N TYR A 116 2.00 1.71 11.16
CA TYR A 116 2.92 0.65 10.80
C TYR A 116 2.72 -0.57 11.71
N PHE A 117 2.47 -1.72 11.10
CA PHE A 117 2.34 -2.99 11.82
C PHE A 117 3.46 -3.92 11.40
N ARG A 118 4.17 -4.46 12.39
CA ARG A 118 5.31 -5.35 12.16
C ARG A 118 5.09 -6.67 12.89
N GLY A 119 5.08 -7.75 12.12
CA GLY A 119 5.12 -9.10 12.66
C GLY A 119 6.45 -9.79 12.40
N LYS A 120 6.46 -11.11 12.57
CA LYS A 120 7.65 -11.95 12.41
C LYS A 120 8.25 -11.89 11.00
N ASN A 121 7.39 -11.86 9.98
CA ASN A 121 7.78 -11.96 8.58
C ASN A 121 7.08 -10.92 7.69
N TYR A 122 6.62 -9.80 8.26
CA TYR A 122 6.02 -8.74 7.46
C TYR A 122 6.17 -7.36 8.08
N LEU A 123 6.06 -6.36 7.21
CA LEU A 123 5.72 -4.98 7.55
C LEU A 123 4.48 -4.58 6.76
N GLU A 124 3.53 -3.97 7.43
CA GLU A 124 2.29 -3.43 6.86
C GLU A 124 2.19 -1.93 7.08
N LEU A 125 1.78 -1.23 6.02
CA LEU A 125 1.55 0.20 5.98
C LEU A 125 0.07 0.47 5.76
N ASP A 126 -0.59 0.90 6.83
CA ASP A 126 -1.99 1.28 6.84
C ASP A 126 -2.11 2.77 6.57
N ILE A 127 -2.33 3.11 5.31
CA ILE A 127 -2.36 4.48 4.81
C ILE A 127 -3.78 5.04 4.96
N ASP A 128 -3.95 6.02 5.85
CA ASP A 128 -5.22 6.70 6.03
C ASP A 128 -5.36 7.87 5.04
N VAL A 129 -6.07 7.64 3.94
CA VAL A 129 -6.38 8.70 2.97
C VAL A 129 -7.27 9.79 3.58
N GLY A 130 -8.03 9.43 4.63
CA GLY A 130 -8.92 10.30 5.37
C GLY A 130 -8.23 11.41 6.15
N SER A 131 -6.93 11.27 6.45
CA SER A 131 -6.18 12.22 7.27
C SER A 131 -5.85 13.54 6.55
N SER A 132 -6.00 13.59 5.22
CA SER A 132 -5.78 14.80 4.42
C SER A 132 -7.06 15.24 3.68
N THR A 133 -7.45 16.50 3.85
CA THR A 133 -8.57 17.10 3.12
C THR A 133 -8.37 17.04 1.60
N VAL A 134 -7.14 17.27 1.14
CA VAL A 134 -6.79 17.20 -0.28
C VAL A 134 -6.91 15.77 -0.79
N ALA A 135 -6.33 14.80 -0.07
CA ALA A 135 -6.36 13.40 -0.48
C ALA A 135 -7.79 12.84 -0.48
N ARG A 136 -8.60 13.18 0.52
CA ARG A 136 -10.05 12.84 0.54
C ARG A 136 -10.78 13.35 -0.70
N GLY A 137 -10.52 14.60 -1.11
CA GLY A 137 -11.12 15.18 -2.31
C GLY A 137 -10.73 14.40 -3.58
N VAL A 138 -9.44 14.09 -3.73
CA VAL A 138 -8.93 13.31 -4.87
C VAL A 138 -9.51 11.90 -4.89
N VAL A 139 -9.50 11.19 -3.77
CA VAL A 139 -10.03 9.82 -3.70
C VAL A 139 -11.53 9.77 -3.88
N SER A 140 -12.29 10.74 -3.35
CA SER A 140 -13.74 10.82 -3.61
C SER A 140 -14.04 10.93 -5.10
N LEU A 141 -13.23 11.70 -5.84
CA LEU A 141 -13.33 11.78 -7.30
C LEU A 141 -12.99 10.43 -7.95
N VAL A 142 -11.88 9.80 -7.56
CA VAL A 142 -11.43 8.51 -8.10
C VAL A 142 -12.47 7.41 -7.89
N VAL A 143 -13.03 7.30 -6.68
CA VAL A 143 -14.07 6.32 -6.33
C VAL A 143 -15.31 6.46 -7.21
N GLY A 144 -15.72 7.70 -7.52
CA GLY A 144 -16.85 7.97 -8.42
C GLY A 144 -16.64 7.47 -9.85
N TYR A 145 -15.39 7.26 -10.28
CA TYR A 145 -15.04 6.79 -11.62
C TYR A 145 -14.42 5.39 -11.65
N LEU A 146 -14.24 4.73 -10.50
CA LEU A 146 -13.35 3.56 -10.33
C LEU A 146 -13.56 2.45 -11.38
N ASN A 147 -14.81 2.15 -11.71
CA ASN A 147 -15.23 1.18 -12.75
C ASN A 147 -14.73 1.51 -14.17
N ASN A 148 -14.36 2.77 -14.44
CA ASN A 148 -13.93 3.26 -15.75
C ASN A 148 -12.44 3.63 -15.78
N LEU A 149 -11.71 3.36 -14.71
CA LEU A 149 -10.29 3.71 -14.60
C LEU A 149 -9.38 2.50 -14.86
N VAL A 150 -8.20 2.80 -15.39
CA VAL A 150 -7.03 1.92 -15.24
C VAL A 150 -6.02 2.70 -14.41
N ILE A 151 -5.77 2.23 -13.19
CA ILE A 151 -4.90 2.85 -12.19
C ILE A 151 -3.64 2.00 -12.07
N GLU A 152 -2.49 2.64 -12.15
CA GLU A 152 -1.18 2.02 -12.01
C GLU A 152 -0.46 2.67 -10.85
N MET A 153 0.19 1.86 -10.02
CA MET A 153 0.93 2.32 -8.86
C MET A 153 2.25 1.59 -8.76
N ALA A 154 3.31 2.31 -8.42
CA ALA A 154 4.58 1.76 -8.00
C ALA A 154 4.93 2.25 -6.59
N PHE A 155 5.35 1.33 -5.73
CA PHE A 155 5.73 1.60 -4.35
C PHE A 155 7.23 1.39 -4.18
N LEU A 156 7.91 2.35 -3.53
CA LEU A 156 9.35 2.34 -3.39
C LEU A 156 9.76 2.77 -1.98
N VAL A 157 10.94 2.30 -1.56
CA VAL A 157 11.72 2.95 -0.49
C VAL A 157 12.71 3.90 -1.16
N GLN A 158 12.57 5.19 -0.87
CA GLN A 158 13.46 6.23 -1.36
C GLN A 158 14.87 6.07 -0.75
N ALA A 159 15.87 6.22 -1.60
CA ALA A 159 17.25 6.48 -1.21
C ALA A 159 17.42 7.96 -0.88
N ASN A 160 17.91 8.27 0.31
CA ASN A 160 18.19 9.62 0.79
C ASN A 160 19.68 9.99 0.67
N THR A 161 20.57 9.02 0.44
CA THR A 161 21.98 9.25 0.12
C THR A 161 22.40 8.61 -1.21
N THR A 162 23.57 8.99 -1.71
CA THR A 162 24.12 8.44 -2.97
C THR A 162 24.44 6.95 -2.83
N GLU A 163 24.86 6.51 -1.65
CA GLU A 163 25.21 5.12 -1.35
C GLU A 163 23.99 4.21 -1.24
N GLU A 164 22.83 4.78 -0.89
CA GLU A 164 21.55 4.08 -0.86
C GLU A 164 20.96 3.88 -2.27
N LEU A 165 21.52 4.50 -3.31
CA LEU A 165 21.05 4.31 -4.69
C LEU A 165 21.48 2.94 -5.25
N PRO A 166 20.62 2.31 -6.07
CA PRO A 166 19.29 2.78 -6.50
C PRO A 166 18.20 2.62 -5.43
N GLU A 167 17.13 3.43 -5.56
CA GLU A 167 15.92 3.26 -4.73
C GLU A 167 15.36 1.84 -4.82
N TYR A 168 14.77 1.35 -3.73
CA TYR A 168 14.27 -0.03 -3.70
C TYR A 168 12.81 -0.09 -4.18
N LEU A 169 12.58 -0.68 -5.36
CA LEU A 169 11.23 -0.96 -5.85
C LEU A 169 10.61 -2.13 -5.08
N LEU A 170 9.63 -1.82 -4.23
CA LEU A 170 8.87 -2.82 -3.48
C LEU A 170 8.01 -3.64 -4.45
N GLY A 171 7.22 -2.96 -5.27
CA GLY A 171 6.37 -3.61 -6.26
C GLY A 171 5.49 -2.63 -7.00
N THR A 172 4.78 -3.16 -7.99
CA THR A 172 3.83 -2.41 -8.80
C THR A 172 2.49 -3.12 -8.83
N CYS A 173 1.43 -2.40 -9.16
CA CYS A 173 0.14 -3.00 -9.49
C CYS A 173 -0.58 -2.19 -10.57
N ARG A 174 -1.53 -2.86 -11.25
CA ARG A 174 -2.48 -2.23 -12.15
C ARG A 174 -3.88 -2.69 -11.77
N LEU A 175 -4.74 -1.74 -11.39
CA LEU A 175 -6.15 -1.96 -11.13
C LEU A 175 -6.92 -1.62 -12.40
N ASN A 176 -7.62 -2.61 -12.96
CA ASN A 176 -8.42 -2.43 -14.16
C ASN A 176 -9.89 -2.42 -13.78
N HIS A 177 -10.58 -1.29 -14.01
CA HIS A 177 -12.03 -1.21 -13.89
C HIS A 177 -12.55 -1.71 -12.52
N LEU A 178 -11.88 -1.30 -11.43
CA LEU A 178 -12.17 -1.79 -10.08
C LEU A 178 -13.58 -1.37 -9.64
N ASP A 179 -14.36 -2.36 -9.19
CA ASP A 179 -15.77 -2.19 -8.83
C ASP A 179 -15.99 -2.15 -7.32
N VAL A 180 -16.44 -0.99 -6.86
CA VAL A 180 -16.76 -0.72 -5.45
C VAL A 180 -17.83 -1.70 -4.94
N SER A 181 -18.79 -2.09 -5.78
CA SER A 181 -19.87 -3.01 -5.39
C SER A 181 -19.37 -4.44 -5.12
N LYS A 182 -18.19 -4.78 -5.65
CA LYS A 182 -17.53 -6.09 -5.47
C LYS A 182 -16.62 -6.15 -4.25
N ALA A 183 -16.51 -5.06 -3.48
CA ALA A 183 -15.77 -5.06 -2.23
C ALA A 183 -16.35 -6.11 -1.28
N VAL A 184 -15.46 -6.97 -0.77
CA VAL A 184 -15.80 -8.07 0.13
C VAL A 184 -16.00 -7.51 1.53
N GLN A 185 -17.08 -7.89 2.20
CA GLN A 185 -17.29 -7.51 3.59
C GLN A 185 -16.14 -8.06 4.43
N ALA A 186 -15.41 -7.18 5.12
CA ALA A 186 -14.41 -7.59 6.08
C ALA A 186 -15.10 -8.41 7.17
N LYS A 187 -14.57 -9.62 7.42
CA LYS A 187 -15.05 -10.46 8.51
C LYS A 187 -14.44 -9.92 9.81
N PRO A 188 -15.23 -9.85 10.90
CA PRO A 188 -14.74 -9.41 12.20
C PRO A 188 -13.60 -10.30 12.72
#